data_AF-A0A2N2HPU2-F1
#
_entry.id   AF-A0A2N2HPU2-F1
#
_cell.length_a   1.000
_cell.length_b   1.000
_cell.length_c   1.000
_cell.angle_alpha   90.00
_cell.angle_beta   90.00
_cell.angle_gamma   90.00
#
_symmetry.space_group_name_H-M   'P 1'
#
loop_
_entity.id
_entity.type
_entity.pdbx_description
1 polymer ?
#
loop_
_entity_poly.entity_id
_entity_poly.type
_entity_poly.pdbx_seq_one_letter_code
_entity_poly.pdbx_strand_id
1 'polypeptide(L)'
;MRKYTYIISIFFVVVSMSIILIFMSDNSLAKDVQCTVKNRSDGGYTLTITYLKRHWKPITAEGFFPVERKYYVIGIVGSGEDLSYREKNGFYYPLDKIVSEDVAWDLGYAWIDAERKYIYLNLYWISPPDGLTPSGASGRYRLDGKVN
;
A
#
# COMPACT_ATOMS: atom_id res chain seq x y z
N MET A 1 -28.83 -11.92 -40.80
CA MET A 1 -28.84 -10.92 -39.71
C MET A 1 -28.86 -11.50 -38.30
N ARG A 2 -29.62 -12.57 -37.96
CA ARG A 2 -29.70 -13.12 -36.57
C ARG A 2 -28.40 -13.62 -35.92
N LYS A 3 -27.40 -14.11 -36.70
CA LYS A 3 -26.15 -14.66 -36.14
C LYS A 3 -25.22 -13.59 -35.55
N TYR A 4 -25.19 -12.39 -36.12
CA TYR A 4 -24.33 -11.30 -35.64
C TYR A 4 -24.85 -10.68 -34.34
N THR A 5 -26.17 -10.64 -34.15
CA THR A 5 -26.79 -10.15 -32.91
C THR A 5 -26.41 -11.02 -31.71
N TYR A 6 -26.34 -12.34 -31.88
CA TYR A 6 -25.94 -13.27 -30.81
C TYR A 6 -24.48 -13.11 -30.39
N ILE A 7 -23.58 -12.91 -31.35
CA ILE A 7 -22.14 -12.72 -31.09
C ILE A 7 -21.89 -11.41 -30.35
N ILE A 8 -22.58 -10.33 -30.74
CA ILE A 8 -22.49 -9.03 -30.07
C ILE A 8 -23.02 -9.13 -28.63
N SER A 9 -24.13 -9.83 -28.40
CA SER A 9 -24.67 -10.04 -27.06
C SER A 9 -23.73 -10.84 -26.15
N ILE A 10 -23.11 -11.90 -26.66
CA ILE A 10 -22.14 -12.71 -25.90
C ILE A 10 -20.92 -11.86 -25.51
N PHE A 11 -20.39 -11.09 -26.46
CA PHE A 11 -19.26 -10.18 -26.20
C PHE A 11 -19.60 -9.17 -25.10
N PHE A 12 -20.79 -8.57 -25.14
CA PHE A 12 -21.23 -7.61 -24.13
C PHE A 12 -21.35 -8.24 -22.74
N VAL A 13 -21.84 -9.48 -22.65
CA VAL A 13 -21.95 -10.22 -21.38
C VAL A 13 -20.57 -10.57 -20.80
N VAL A 14 -19.63 -11.01 -21.65
CA VAL A 14 -18.27 -11.33 -21.21
C VAL A 14 -17.52 -10.08 -20.75
N VAL A 15 -17.65 -8.97 -21.49
CA VAL A 15 -17.01 -7.69 -21.12
C VAL A 15 -17.61 -7.14 -19.82
N SER A 16 -18.93 -7.18 -19.66
CA SER A 16 -19.58 -6.71 -18.43
C SER A 16 -19.25 -7.55 -17.19
N MET A 17 -19.20 -8.89 -17.32
CA MET A 17 -18.72 -9.75 -16.23
C MET A 17 -17.27 -9.47 -15.85
N SER A 18 -16.41 -9.22 -16.85
CA SER A 18 -14.99 -8.92 -16.62
C SER A 18 -14.82 -7.59 -15.89
N ILE A 19 -15.60 -6.56 -16.27
CA ILE A 19 -15.61 -5.26 -15.60
C ILE A 19 -16.05 -5.40 -14.14
N ILE A 20 -17.12 -6.16 -13.87
CA ILE A 20 -17.62 -6.36 -12.49
C ILE A 20 -16.56 -7.06 -11.62
N LEU A 21 -15.88 -8.09 -12.15
CA LEU A 21 -14.83 -8.80 -11.42
C LEU A 21 -13.65 -7.89 -11.06
N ILE A 22 -13.24 -7.00 -11.97
CA ILE A 22 -12.17 -6.02 -11.72
C ILE A 22 -12.59 -5.04 -10.62
N PHE A 23 -13.82 -4.50 -10.68
CA PHE A 23 -14.33 -3.58 -9.64
C PHE A 23 -14.49 -4.24 -8.27
N MET A 24 -14.80 -5.54 -8.20
CA MET A 24 -14.92 -6.26 -6.92
C MET A 24 -13.55 -6.55 -6.27
N SER A 25 -12.51 -6.81 -7.08
CA SER A 25 -11.13 -7.05 -6.61
C SER A 25 -10.54 -5.83 -5.91
N ASP A 26 -10.61 -4.66 -6.53
CA ASP A 26 -9.98 -3.44 -6.01
C ASP A 26 -10.60 -2.95 -4.70
N ASN A 27 -11.89 -3.22 -4.48
CA ASN A 27 -12.60 -2.79 -3.28
C ASN A 27 -12.40 -3.71 -2.06
N SER A 28 -12.00 -4.96 -2.27
CA SER A 28 -11.85 -5.93 -1.18
C SER A 28 -10.54 -5.74 -0.41
N LEU A 29 -9.43 -5.48 -1.11
CA LEU A 29 -8.10 -5.36 -0.51
C LEU A 29 -7.92 -4.07 0.30
N ALA A 30 -8.47 -2.95 -0.19
CA ALA A 30 -8.34 -1.65 0.47
C ALA A 30 -9.07 -1.56 1.82
N LYS A 31 -10.16 -2.31 2.02
CA LYS A 31 -10.92 -2.29 3.29
C LYS A 31 -10.20 -2.99 4.44
N ASP A 32 -9.33 -3.94 4.12
CA ASP A 32 -8.64 -4.77 5.11
C ASP A 32 -7.29 -4.17 5.54
N VAL A 33 -6.82 -3.10 4.89
CA VAL A 33 -5.60 -2.37 5.28
C VAL A 33 -5.94 -0.92 5.59
N GLN A 34 -5.79 -0.52 6.86
CA GLN A 34 -5.96 0.86 7.29
C GLN A 34 -4.62 1.45 7.67
N CYS A 35 -4.34 2.67 7.23
CA CYS A 35 -3.14 3.40 7.62
C CYS A 35 -3.53 4.71 8.28
N THR A 36 -2.89 5.02 9.40
CA THR A 36 -2.96 6.35 10.01
C THR A 36 -1.55 6.92 10.10
N VAL A 37 -1.43 8.22 9.86
CA VAL A 37 -0.15 8.94 9.87
C VAL A 37 -0.21 10.05 10.90
N LYS A 38 0.86 10.17 11.68
CA LYS A 38 1.08 11.29 12.60
C LYS A 38 2.41 11.96 12.30
N ASN A 39 2.43 13.28 12.31
CA ASN A 39 3.67 14.04 12.21
C ASN A 39 4.43 13.96 13.54
N ARG A 40 5.76 13.87 13.46
CA ARG A 40 6.65 13.89 14.61
C ARG A 40 7.25 15.29 14.79
N SER A 41 7.69 15.60 15.99
CA SER A 41 8.36 16.88 16.31
C SER A 41 9.72 17.04 15.63
N ASP A 42 10.34 15.93 15.22
CA ASP A 42 11.63 15.90 14.51
C ASP A 42 11.49 16.15 12.99
N GLY A 43 10.29 16.43 12.49
CA GLY A 43 10.00 16.61 11.07
C GLY A 43 9.73 15.31 10.30
N GLY A 44 9.75 14.17 11.01
CA GLY A 44 9.43 12.86 10.48
C GLY A 44 7.97 12.45 10.69
N TYR A 45 7.70 11.15 10.54
CA TYR A 45 6.35 10.60 10.51
C TYR A 45 6.23 9.32 11.33
N THR A 46 5.03 9.03 11.82
CA THR A 46 4.68 7.75 12.44
C THR A 46 3.51 7.17 11.69
N LEU A 47 3.76 6.05 11.02
CA LEU A 47 2.77 5.27 10.30
C LEU A 47 2.27 4.16 11.19
N THR A 48 0.96 4.03 11.33
CA THR A 48 0.33 2.87 11.97
C THR A 48 -0.50 2.15 10.93
N ILE A 49 -0.04 0.97 10.53
CA ILE A 49 -0.68 0.12 9.53
C ILE A 49 -1.42 -0.98 10.28
N THR A 50 -2.74 -1.00 10.14
CA THR A 50 -3.61 -2.04 10.66
C THR A 50 -4.01 -2.97 9.52
N TYR A 51 -3.70 -4.25 9.65
CA TYR A 51 -4.06 -5.29 8.71
C TYR A 51 -5.11 -6.23 9.33
N LEU A 52 -6.24 -6.37 8.66
CA LEU A 52 -7.31 -7.30 8.98
C LEU A 52 -7.16 -8.55 8.12
N LYS A 53 -6.53 -9.60 8.66
CA LYS A 53 -6.47 -10.90 7.99
C LYS A 53 -7.72 -11.71 8.32
N ARG A 54 -8.53 -11.99 7.31
CA ARG A 54 -9.58 -13.03 7.43
C ARG A 54 -8.97 -14.38 7.10
N HIS A 55 -9.02 -15.31 8.05
CA HIS A 55 -8.57 -16.68 7.79
C HIS A 55 -9.71 -17.45 7.15
N TRP A 56 -9.52 -17.90 5.91
CA TRP A 56 -10.39 -18.88 5.26
C TRP A 56 -10.12 -20.29 5.83
N LYS A 57 -10.33 -20.47 7.13
CA LYS A 57 -10.37 -21.79 7.76
C LYS A 57 -11.80 -22.35 7.65
N PRO A 58 -11.98 -23.69 7.63
CA PRO A 58 -13.31 -24.28 7.59
C PRO A 58 -14.14 -23.77 8.78
N ILE A 59 -15.39 -23.44 8.47
CA ILE A 59 -16.39 -22.94 9.40
C ILE A 59 -16.41 -23.90 10.60
N THR A 60 -16.02 -23.43 11.79
CA THR A 60 -16.32 -24.17 13.03
C THR A 60 -17.84 -24.26 13.15
N ALA A 61 -18.37 -25.25 13.88
CA ALA A 61 -19.82 -25.50 13.99
C ALA A 61 -20.66 -24.28 14.44
N GLU A 62 -20.02 -23.18 14.83
CA GLU A 62 -20.59 -21.91 15.28
C GLU A 62 -20.68 -20.83 14.19
N GLY A 63 -20.19 -21.06 12.96
CA GLY A 63 -20.42 -20.13 11.84
C GLY A 63 -19.48 -18.92 11.75
N PHE A 64 -18.42 -18.85 12.54
CA PHE A 64 -17.53 -17.68 12.59
C PHE A 64 -16.18 -17.92 11.90
N PHE A 65 -15.82 -17.04 10.96
CA PHE A 65 -14.46 -16.94 10.44
C PHE A 65 -13.60 -16.12 11.42
N PRO A 66 -12.48 -16.67 11.95
CA PRO A 66 -11.61 -15.90 12.82
C PRO A 66 -10.95 -14.75 12.05
N VAL A 67 -11.09 -13.54 12.57
CA VAL A 67 -10.43 -12.32 12.07
C VAL A 67 -9.20 -12.04 12.92
N GLU A 68 -8.03 -12.09 12.32
CA GLU A 68 -6.78 -11.69 12.97
C GLU A 68 -6.47 -10.23 12.62
N ARG A 69 -6.29 -9.39 13.65
CA ARG A 69 -5.82 -8.02 13.49
C ARG A 69 -4.33 -7.97 13.77
N LYS A 70 -3.54 -7.49 12.82
CA LYS A 70 -2.14 -7.15 13.01
C LYS A 70 -1.95 -5.65 12.94
N TYR A 71 -1.08 -5.13 13.80
CA TYR A 71 -0.73 -3.73 13.89
C TYR A 71 0.77 -3.63 13.65
N TYR A 72 1.19 -2.70 12.80
CA TYR A 72 2.59 -2.34 12.61
C TYR A 72 2.75 -0.84 12.82
N VAL A 73 3.68 -0.46 13.70
CA VAL A 73 4.00 0.95 13.97
C VAL A 73 5.39 1.22 13.43
N ILE A 74 5.47 2.06 12.40
CA ILE A 74 6.70 2.43 11.70
C ILE A 74 6.95 3.92 11.95
N GLY A 75 7.99 4.22 12.71
CA GLY A 75 8.52 5.56 12.92
C GLY A 75 9.58 5.89 11.87
N ILE A 76 9.50 7.09 11.30
CA ILE A 76 10.47 7.61 10.34
C ILE A 76 10.98 8.92 10.91
N VAL A 77 12.29 8.98 11.15
CA VAL A 77 12.92 9.97 12.01
C VAL A 77 13.57 11.07 11.18
N GLY A 78 13.28 12.32 11.53
CA GLY A 78 13.89 13.50 10.90
C GLY A 78 13.17 13.97 9.65
N SER A 79 13.68 15.02 9.01
CA SER A 79 13.09 15.62 7.80
C SER A 79 13.40 14.86 6.51
N GLY A 80 14.26 13.84 6.56
CA GLY A 80 14.79 13.12 5.41
C GLY A 80 15.90 13.88 4.70
N GLU A 81 16.68 13.15 3.90
CA GLU A 81 17.72 13.69 3.04
C GLU A 81 17.11 14.12 1.69
N ASP A 82 17.32 15.36 1.28
CA ASP A 82 16.87 15.83 -0.02
C ASP A 82 17.81 15.28 -1.12
N LEU A 83 17.29 14.37 -1.94
CA LEU A 83 18.01 13.77 -3.06
C LEU A 83 17.61 14.36 -4.41
N SER A 84 17.02 15.56 -4.45
CA SER A 84 16.58 16.22 -5.69
C SER A 84 17.71 16.42 -6.70
N TYR A 85 18.96 16.50 -6.24
CA TYR A 85 20.16 16.57 -7.08
C TYR A 85 20.40 15.31 -7.95
N ARG A 86 19.73 14.20 -7.66
CA ARG A 86 19.78 12.95 -8.45
C ARG A 86 18.57 12.77 -9.38
N GLU A 87 17.93 13.88 -9.78
CA GLU A 87 16.69 13.88 -10.58
C GLU A 87 15.50 13.18 -9.87
N LYS A 88 15.57 13.05 -8.54
CA LYS A 88 14.53 12.45 -7.70
C LYS A 88 13.99 13.49 -6.73
N ASN A 89 12.95 14.18 -7.14
CA ASN A 89 12.26 15.15 -6.30
C ASN A 89 11.65 14.44 -5.07
N GLY A 90 12.18 14.69 -3.88
CA GLY A 90 11.67 14.14 -2.63
C GLY A 90 12.71 13.98 -1.52
N PHE A 91 12.28 13.33 -0.44
CA PHE A 91 13.06 13.13 0.78
C PHE A 91 13.31 11.65 1.02
N TYR A 92 14.56 11.27 1.16
CA TYR A 92 15.01 9.90 1.37
C TYR A 92 15.29 9.61 2.84
N TYR A 93 14.95 8.38 3.26
CA TYR A 93 15.15 7.88 4.61
C TYR A 93 15.82 6.50 4.55
N PRO A 94 17.11 6.40 4.87
CA PRO A 94 17.79 5.12 5.00
C PRO A 94 17.24 4.31 6.19
N LEU A 95 17.57 3.02 6.24
CA LEU A 95 17.07 2.07 7.24
C LEU A 95 17.28 2.54 8.69
N ASP A 96 18.39 3.18 9.00
CA ASP A 96 18.73 3.72 10.33
C ASP A 96 17.82 4.86 10.77
N LYS A 97 17.09 5.49 9.84
CA LYS A 97 16.05 6.48 10.11
C LYS A 97 14.66 5.86 10.25
N ILE A 98 14.53 4.55 10.13
CA ILE A 98 13.26 3.82 10.23
C ILE A 98 13.29 2.97 11.49
N VAL A 99 12.35 3.24 12.41
CA VAL A 99 12.19 2.54 13.68
C VAL A 99 10.89 1.77 13.65
N SER A 100 10.93 0.45 13.87
CA SER A 100 9.74 -0.39 13.97
C SER A 100 9.85 -1.26 15.21
N GLU A 101 8.77 -1.34 16.00
CA GLU A 101 8.71 -2.17 17.21
C GLU A 101 8.59 -3.66 16.87
N ASP A 102 7.83 -3.97 15.82
CA ASP A 102 7.79 -5.30 15.24
C ASP A 102 8.92 -5.45 14.23
N VAL A 103 9.42 -6.69 14.04
CA VAL A 103 10.30 -7.05 12.91
C VAL A 103 9.47 -6.89 11.63
N ALA A 104 9.28 -5.64 11.21
CA ALA A 104 8.41 -5.25 10.13
C ALA A 104 9.16 -5.45 8.82
N TRP A 105 9.25 -6.72 8.43
CA TRP A 105 9.69 -7.16 7.11
C TRP A 105 11.07 -6.65 6.69
N ASP A 106 11.49 -7.09 5.52
CA ASP A 106 12.74 -6.74 4.87
C ASP A 106 12.75 -5.29 4.37
N LEU A 107 12.26 -4.36 5.18
CA LEU A 107 12.22 -2.93 4.91
C LEU A 107 13.65 -2.41 4.76
N GLY A 108 13.93 -1.77 3.63
CA GLY A 108 15.24 -1.24 3.31
C GLY A 108 15.33 0.27 3.49
N TYR A 109 14.33 1.00 2.98
CA TYR A 109 14.32 2.46 3.03
C TYR A 109 12.91 3.00 2.78
N ALA A 110 12.74 4.29 3.07
CA ALA A 110 11.54 5.03 2.74
C ALA A 110 11.87 6.25 1.87
N TRP A 111 10.92 6.63 1.03
CA TRP A 111 10.99 7.82 0.19
C TRP A 111 9.70 8.60 0.35
N ILE A 112 9.79 9.92 0.44
CA ILE A 112 8.66 10.84 0.49
C ILE A 112 8.74 11.72 -0.74
N ASP A 113 7.62 11.93 -1.43
CA ASP A 113 7.59 12.83 -2.57
C ASP A 113 7.92 14.29 -2.18
N ALA A 114 8.36 15.10 -3.14
CA ALA A 114 8.71 16.50 -2.87
C ALA A 114 7.56 17.31 -2.24
N GLU A 115 6.31 16.94 -2.56
CA GLU A 115 5.12 17.59 -2.03
C GLU A 115 4.71 17.09 -0.63
N ARG A 116 5.42 16.09 -0.08
CA ARG A 116 5.11 15.43 1.19
C ARG A 116 3.66 14.95 1.28
N LYS A 117 3.10 14.49 0.15
CA LYS A 117 1.75 13.90 0.06
C LYS A 117 1.79 12.39 0.26
N TYR A 118 2.84 11.72 -0.21
CA TYR A 118 2.96 10.28 -0.15
C TYR A 118 4.28 9.85 0.44
N ILE A 119 4.21 8.76 1.18
CA ILE A 119 5.36 8.01 1.62
C ILE A 119 5.35 6.62 1.02
N TYR A 120 6.51 6.23 0.54
CA TYR A 120 6.77 5.00 -0.16
C TYR A 120 7.70 4.15 0.70
N LEU A 121 7.22 2.98 1.13
CA LEU A 121 8.02 2.00 1.88
C LEU A 121 8.53 0.95 0.90
N ASN A 122 9.81 0.61 0.99
CA ASN A 122 10.44 -0.34 0.08
C ASN A 122 11.20 -1.43 0.82
N LEU A 123 11.19 -2.62 0.22
CA LEU A 123 12.02 -3.73 0.66
C LEU A 123 13.47 -3.52 0.18
N TYR A 124 14.45 -3.98 0.96
CA TYR A 124 15.88 -3.74 0.69
C TYR A 124 16.37 -4.36 -0.64
N TRP A 125 15.65 -5.34 -1.19
CA TRP A 125 16.04 -6.08 -2.39
C TRP A 125 15.32 -5.65 -3.68
N ILE A 126 14.31 -4.76 -3.62
CA ILE A 126 13.47 -4.49 -4.80
C ILE A 126 14.17 -3.61 -5.83
N SER A 127 14.91 -2.59 -5.40
CA SER A 127 15.75 -1.76 -6.26
C SER A 127 16.55 -0.77 -5.40
N PRO A 128 17.72 -0.30 -5.86
CA PRO A 128 18.37 0.85 -5.26
C PRO A 128 17.47 2.09 -5.36
N PRO A 129 17.63 3.07 -4.45
CA PRO A 129 16.79 4.28 -4.39
C PRO A 129 16.66 5.01 -5.74
N ASP A 130 17.73 4.99 -6.53
CA ASP A 130 17.82 5.69 -7.82
C ASP A 130 16.89 5.08 -8.90
N GLY A 131 16.57 3.79 -8.81
CA GLY A 131 15.71 3.08 -9.77
C GLY A 131 14.22 3.12 -9.44
N LEU A 132 13.83 3.62 -8.27
CA LEU A 132 12.46 3.48 -7.78
C LEU A 132 11.50 4.49 -8.44
N THR A 133 10.32 4.00 -8.80
CA THR A 133 9.18 4.80 -9.26
C THR A 133 7.98 4.53 -8.34
N PRO A 134 6.96 5.42 -8.29
CA PRO A 134 5.77 5.20 -7.46
C PRO A 134 5.07 3.85 -7.70
N SER A 135 5.14 3.31 -8.91
CA SER A 135 4.57 2.00 -9.27
C SER A 135 5.46 0.81 -8.87
N GLY A 136 6.76 1.05 -8.63
CA GLY A 136 7.71 0.04 -8.15
C GLY A 136 7.83 -0.02 -6.63
N ALA A 137 7.09 0.82 -5.90
CA ALA A 137 7.16 0.85 -4.45
C ALA A 137 6.44 -0.34 -3.80
N SER A 138 6.99 -0.90 -2.73
CA SER A 138 6.37 -2.02 -2.01
C SER A 138 5.12 -1.61 -1.23
N GLY A 139 5.10 -0.37 -0.75
CA GLY A 139 3.93 0.24 -0.12
C GLY A 139 3.87 1.73 -0.43
N ARG A 140 2.65 2.26 -0.58
CA ARG A 140 2.37 3.68 -0.77
C ARG A 140 1.30 4.14 0.21
N TYR A 141 1.60 5.16 1.00
CA TYR A 141 0.70 5.67 2.03
C TYR A 141 0.58 7.18 1.94
N ARG A 142 -0.65 7.67 2.07
CA ARG A 142 -0.93 9.11 2.12
C ARG A 142 -0.52 9.71 3.45
N LEU A 143 0.18 10.84 3.39
CA LEU A 143 0.56 11.64 4.54
C LEU A 143 -0.51 12.69 4.89
N ASP A 144 -1.44 12.97 3.99
CA ASP A 144 -2.51 13.97 4.17
C ASP A 144 -3.69 13.47 5.03
N GLY A 145 -3.56 12.30 5.66
CA GLY A 145 -4.57 11.72 6.54
C GLY A 145 -5.86 11.28 5.86
N LYS A 146 -5.94 11.38 4.53
CA LYS A 146 -7.07 10.85 3.77
C LYS A 146 -6.91 9.34 3.59
N VAL A 147 -8.05 8.65 3.54
CA VAL A 147 -8.06 7.21 3.25
C VAL A 147 -7.41 6.97 1.89
N ASN A 148 -6.49 6.00 1.83
CA ASN A 148 -5.78 5.58 0.63
C ASN A 148 -6.74 5.14 -0.49
#